data_AF-A0A842SYP5-F1
#
_entry.id   AF-A0A842SYP5-F1
#
_cell.length_a   1.000
_cell.length_b   1.000
_cell.length_c   1.000
_cell.angle_alpha   90.00
_cell.angle_beta   90.00
_cell.angle_gamma   90.00
#
_symmetry.space_group_name_H-M   'P 1'
#
loop_
_entity.id
_entity.type
_entity.pdbx_description
1 polymer ?
#
loop_
_entity_poly.entity_id
_entity_poly.type
_entity_poly.pdbx_seq_one_letter_code
_entity_poly.pdbx_strand_id
1 'polypeptide(L)'
;MKKKIEHSKNNSKNSKIIPSLFAIFASFGWALGLVMIDYATNEINRILFNENLSSIVGNVIRFPFALVLLSIMVKKEKTSNNLEKKSTWLWLISASIIGTSIGVYFFTEAARIAGASIMSLIASANPLFALPISYMLNKEKISIKGFIGVILTIIGVILIII
;
A
#
# COMPACT_ATOMS: atom_id res chain seq x y z
N MET A 1 30.42 33.26 -9.89
CA MET A 1 29.30 33.10 -8.91
C MET A 1 27.99 32.60 -9.54
N LYS A 2 27.54 33.12 -10.71
CA LYS A 2 26.32 32.65 -11.41
C LYS A 2 26.31 31.14 -11.77
N LYS A 3 27.43 30.59 -12.25
CA LYS A 3 27.55 29.16 -12.66
C LYS A 3 27.30 28.15 -11.53
N LYS A 4 27.54 28.52 -10.26
CA LYS A 4 27.37 27.63 -9.09
C LYS A 4 25.91 27.59 -8.60
N ILE A 5 25.12 28.62 -8.93
CA ILE A 5 23.70 28.74 -8.58
C ILE A 5 22.82 28.00 -9.61
N GLU A 6 23.20 28.00 -10.87
CA GLU A 6 22.55 27.16 -11.90
C GLU A 6 22.74 25.66 -11.63
N HIS A 7 23.93 25.24 -11.19
CA HIS A 7 24.20 23.83 -10.90
C HIS A 7 23.41 23.29 -9.69
N SER A 8 23.10 24.12 -8.68
CA SER A 8 22.29 23.68 -7.52
C SER A 8 20.79 23.63 -7.82
N LYS A 9 20.28 24.52 -8.69
CA LYS A 9 18.89 24.46 -9.17
C LYS A 9 18.63 23.25 -10.08
N ASN A 10 19.61 22.85 -10.89
CA ASN A 10 19.46 21.69 -11.78
C ASN A 10 19.47 20.35 -11.00
N ASN A 11 20.28 20.27 -9.93
CA ASN A 11 20.28 19.11 -9.03
C ASN A 11 19.00 18.96 -8.20
N SER A 12 18.34 20.06 -7.79
CA SER A 12 17.08 19.97 -7.03
C SER A 12 15.85 19.63 -7.89
N LYS A 13 15.91 19.92 -9.20
CA LYS A 13 14.87 19.54 -10.17
C LYS A 13 14.99 18.05 -10.53
N ASN A 14 16.19 17.58 -10.84
CA ASN A 14 16.46 16.16 -11.08
C ASN A 14 16.21 15.28 -9.84
N SER A 15 16.49 15.78 -8.63
CA SER A 15 16.20 15.04 -7.38
C SER A 15 14.70 14.89 -7.09
N LYS A 16 13.84 15.72 -7.69
CA LYS A 16 12.37 15.63 -7.55
C LYS A 16 11.73 14.80 -8.66
N ILE A 17 12.30 14.83 -9.86
CA ILE A 17 11.78 14.08 -11.02
C ILE A 17 11.86 12.57 -10.79
N ILE A 18 12.98 12.08 -10.25
CA ILE A 18 13.20 10.64 -10.02
C ILE A 18 12.14 10.04 -9.06
N PRO A 19 11.89 10.62 -7.86
CA PRO A 19 10.81 10.17 -6.98
C PRO A 19 9.42 10.24 -7.62
N SER A 20 9.12 11.30 -8.38
CA SER A 20 7.83 11.43 -9.07
C SER A 20 7.63 10.34 -10.11
N LEU A 21 8.66 9.97 -10.86
CA LEU A 21 8.61 8.84 -11.80
C LEU A 21 8.35 7.52 -11.07
N PHE A 22 9.05 7.26 -9.96
CA PHE A 22 8.79 6.07 -9.15
C PHE A 22 7.36 6.04 -8.60
N ALA A 23 6.82 7.19 -8.18
CA ALA A 23 5.43 7.28 -7.70
C ALA A 23 4.44 6.93 -8.80
N ILE A 24 4.63 7.45 -10.03
CA ILE A 24 3.78 7.12 -11.17
C ILE A 24 3.84 5.61 -11.47
N PHE A 25 5.05 5.03 -11.57
CA PHE A 25 5.22 3.59 -11.77
C PHE A 25 4.54 2.76 -10.67
N ALA A 26 4.70 3.16 -9.41
CA ALA A 26 4.04 2.51 -8.29
C ALA A 26 2.52 2.58 -8.40
N SER A 27 1.95 3.73 -8.76
CA SER A 27 0.50 3.90 -8.97
C SER A 27 -0.04 3.01 -10.09
N PHE A 28 0.66 2.92 -11.21
CA PHE A 28 0.30 1.99 -12.30
C PHE A 28 0.34 0.53 -11.84
N GLY A 29 1.40 0.15 -11.12
CA GLY A 29 1.52 -1.20 -10.56
C GLY A 29 0.40 -1.51 -9.55
N TRP A 30 0.00 -0.54 -8.74
CA TRP A 30 -1.09 -0.68 -7.79
C TRP A 30 -2.46 -0.85 -8.47
N ALA A 31 -2.73 -0.02 -9.49
CA ALA A 31 -3.97 -0.10 -10.26
C ALA A 31 -4.08 -1.44 -11.00
N LEU A 32 -3.01 -1.85 -11.70
CA LEU A 32 -2.97 -3.12 -12.40
C LEU A 32 -3.12 -4.30 -11.42
N GLY A 33 -2.42 -4.24 -10.29
CA GLY A 33 -2.48 -5.27 -9.26
C GLY A 33 -3.89 -5.45 -8.70
N LEU A 34 -4.63 -4.37 -8.46
CA LEU A 34 -6.00 -4.44 -7.97
C LEU A 34 -6.95 -5.08 -9.00
N VAL A 35 -6.84 -4.72 -10.28
CA VAL A 35 -7.63 -5.34 -11.35
C VAL A 35 -7.30 -6.83 -11.48
N MET A 36 -6.02 -7.19 -11.38
CA MET A 36 -5.60 -8.59 -11.40
C MET A 36 -6.13 -9.39 -10.19
N ILE A 37 -6.18 -8.78 -9.00
CA ILE A 37 -6.75 -9.43 -7.80
C ILE A 37 -8.24 -9.70 -8.00
N ASP A 38 -9.00 -8.70 -8.45
CA ASP A 38 -10.43 -8.83 -8.74
C ASP A 38 -10.68 -9.95 -9.78
N TYR A 39 -9.98 -9.89 -10.91
CA TYR A 39 -10.10 -10.92 -11.95
C TYR A 39 -9.70 -12.32 -11.45
N ALA A 40 -8.54 -12.46 -10.81
CA ALA A 40 -8.03 -13.75 -10.38
C ALA A 40 -8.90 -14.39 -9.30
N THR A 41 -9.39 -13.61 -8.33
CA THR A 41 -10.31 -14.14 -7.30
C THR A 41 -11.66 -14.55 -7.91
N ASN A 42 -12.20 -13.80 -8.85
CA ASN A 42 -13.41 -14.23 -9.55
C ASN A 42 -13.20 -15.51 -10.38
N GLU A 43 -12.04 -15.65 -11.02
CA GLU A 43 -11.71 -16.87 -11.78
C GLU A 43 -11.49 -18.09 -10.86
N ILE A 44 -10.78 -17.93 -9.74
CA ILE A 44 -10.63 -18.99 -8.74
C ILE A 44 -11.99 -19.43 -8.19
N ASN A 45 -12.92 -18.49 -7.97
CA ASN A 45 -14.27 -18.81 -7.51
C ASN A 45 -15.02 -19.69 -8.54
N ARG A 46 -14.89 -19.36 -9.84
CA ARG A 46 -15.48 -20.17 -10.93
C ARG A 46 -14.93 -21.57 -11.00
N ILE A 47 -13.64 -21.75 -10.71
CA ILE A 47 -12.97 -23.07 -10.74
C ILE A 47 -13.32 -23.91 -9.51
N LEU A 48 -13.33 -23.30 -8.32
CA LEU A 48 -13.56 -24.02 -7.06
C LEU A 48 -15.04 -24.18 -6.69
N PHE A 49 -15.94 -23.44 -7.33
CA PHE A 49 -17.36 -23.33 -6.95
C PHE A 49 -17.55 -23.00 -5.46
N ASN A 50 -16.62 -22.23 -4.87
CA ASN A 50 -16.62 -21.87 -3.46
C ASN A 50 -16.05 -20.46 -3.25
N GLU A 51 -16.95 -19.54 -2.93
CA GLU A 51 -16.62 -18.13 -2.80
C GLU A 51 -15.64 -17.85 -1.65
N ASN A 52 -15.81 -18.55 -0.52
CA ASN A 52 -15.04 -18.33 0.70
C ASN A 52 -13.56 -18.71 0.53
N LEU A 53 -13.27 -19.65 -0.38
CA LEU A 53 -11.92 -20.14 -0.60
C LEU A 53 -11.15 -19.27 -1.60
N SER A 54 -11.84 -18.51 -2.45
CA SER A 54 -11.19 -17.79 -3.55
C SER A 54 -10.12 -16.81 -3.07
N SER A 55 -10.46 -15.93 -2.13
CA SER A 55 -9.54 -14.93 -1.58
C SER A 55 -8.40 -15.57 -0.78
N ILE A 56 -8.68 -16.69 -0.10
CA ILE A 56 -7.66 -17.45 0.63
C ILE A 56 -6.66 -18.04 -0.36
N VAL A 57 -7.14 -18.76 -1.37
CA VAL A 57 -6.30 -19.40 -2.39
C VAL A 57 -5.49 -18.35 -3.16
N GLY A 58 -6.12 -17.24 -3.55
CA GLY A 58 -5.44 -16.13 -4.21
C GLY A 58 -4.27 -15.58 -3.38
N ASN A 59 -4.47 -15.41 -2.06
CA ASN A 59 -3.41 -14.96 -1.16
C ASN A 59 -2.33 -16.01 -0.91
N VAL A 60 -2.71 -17.29 -0.78
CA VAL A 60 -1.75 -18.41 -0.65
C VAL A 60 -0.86 -18.50 -1.89
N ILE A 61 -1.40 -18.25 -3.09
CA ILE A 61 -0.60 -18.17 -4.32
C ILE A 61 0.30 -16.93 -4.29
N ARG A 62 -0.21 -15.77 -3.84
CA ARG A 62 0.50 -14.48 -3.85
C ARG A 62 1.70 -14.41 -2.89
N PHE A 63 1.55 -14.92 -1.67
CA PHE A 63 2.57 -14.74 -0.63
C PHE A 63 3.95 -15.37 -0.93
N PRO A 64 4.05 -16.56 -1.56
CA PRO A 64 5.34 -17.10 -2.00
C PRO A 64 6.08 -16.18 -2.99
N PHE A 65 5.40 -15.60 -3.97
CA PHE A 65 6.02 -14.63 -4.88
C PHE A 65 6.46 -13.36 -4.15
N ALA A 66 5.63 -12.86 -3.23
CA ALA A 66 6.00 -11.73 -2.39
C ALA A 66 7.24 -12.02 -1.54
N LEU A 67 7.34 -13.22 -0.95
CA LEU A 67 8.50 -13.66 -0.17
C LEU A 67 9.77 -13.69 -1.01
N VAL A 68 9.72 -14.24 -2.23
CA VAL A 68 10.89 -14.29 -3.15
C VAL A 68 11.35 -12.87 -3.50
N LEU A 69 10.43 -11.99 -3.91
CA LEU A 69 10.75 -10.61 -4.27
C LEU A 69 11.33 -9.83 -3.09
N LEU A 70 10.67 -9.89 -1.92
CA LEU A 70 11.14 -9.23 -0.70
C LEU A 70 12.52 -9.76 -0.27
N SER A 71 12.76 -11.07 -0.36
CA SER A 71 14.05 -11.66 -0.03
C SER A 71 15.18 -11.14 -0.91
N ILE A 72 14.91 -10.92 -2.21
CA ILE A 72 15.90 -10.33 -3.13
C ILE A 72 16.16 -8.86 -2.77
N MET A 73 15.12 -8.10 -2.42
CA MET A 73 15.26 -6.70 -2.00
C MET A 73 16.06 -6.58 -0.70
N VAL A 74 15.74 -7.40 0.31
CA VAL A 74 16.44 -7.43 1.60
C VAL A 74 17.91 -7.82 1.43
N LYS A 75 18.24 -8.78 0.55
CA LYS A 75 19.64 -9.14 0.25
C LYS A 75 20.46 -8.02 -0.38
N LYS A 76 19.81 -7.09 -1.07
CA LYS A 76 20.48 -5.93 -1.69
C LYS A 76 20.60 -4.73 -0.75
N GLU A 77 19.91 -4.77 0.38
CA GLU A 77 19.94 -3.71 1.38
C GLU A 77 21.30 -3.70 2.09
N LYS A 78 21.98 -2.55 2.10
CA LYS A 78 23.32 -2.39 2.69
C LYS A 78 23.26 -1.77 4.09
N THR A 79 22.08 -1.40 4.55
CA THR A 79 21.87 -0.78 5.85
C THR A 79 22.02 -1.81 6.97
N SER A 80 22.76 -1.44 8.02
CA SER A 80 22.86 -2.25 9.24
C SER A 80 21.47 -2.47 9.84
N ASN A 81 21.10 -3.73 10.04
CA ASN A 81 19.78 -4.12 10.56
C ASN A 81 19.94 -4.89 11.88
N ASN A 82 19.01 -4.69 12.81
CA ASN A 82 19.04 -5.33 14.12
C ASN A 82 18.36 -6.72 14.12
N LEU A 83 18.53 -7.50 13.03
CA LEU A 83 17.85 -8.78 12.85
C LEU A 83 18.30 -9.86 13.86
N GLU A 84 19.40 -9.64 14.57
CA GLU A 84 19.87 -10.52 15.64
C GLU A 84 18.98 -10.46 16.90
N LYS A 85 18.22 -9.37 17.08
CA LYS A 85 17.38 -9.19 18.27
C LYS A 85 16.07 -9.97 18.13
N LYS A 86 15.80 -10.87 19.07
CA LYS A 86 14.52 -11.61 19.16
C LYS A 86 13.30 -10.68 19.23
N SER A 87 13.44 -9.53 19.91
CA SER A 87 12.38 -8.52 19.98
C SER A 87 12.01 -7.96 18.60
N THR A 88 12.98 -7.79 17.70
CA THR A 88 12.74 -7.32 16.33
C THR A 88 11.89 -8.32 15.54
N TRP A 89 12.17 -9.62 15.67
CA TRP A 89 11.35 -10.66 15.05
C TRP A 89 9.94 -10.72 15.62
N LEU A 90 9.78 -10.55 16.93
CA LEU A 90 8.45 -10.49 17.57
C LEU A 90 7.62 -9.33 16.99
N TRP A 91 8.20 -8.15 16.85
CA TRP A 91 7.53 -6.99 16.23
C TRP A 91 7.24 -7.19 14.74
N LEU A 92 8.18 -7.77 13.99
CA LEU A 92 7.98 -8.04 12.56
C LEU A 92 6.86 -9.06 12.32
N ILE A 93 6.84 -10.15 13.10
CA ILE A 93 5.82 -11.19 12.97
C ILE A 93 4.46 -10.64 13.40
N SER A 94 4.38 -9.91 14.52
CA SER A 94 3.12 -9.33 14.98
C SER A 94 2.58 -8.29 13.98
N ALA A 95 3.43 -7.40 13.47
CA ALA A 95 3.05 -6.43 12.45
C ALA A 95 2.67 -7.10 11.12
N SER A 96 3.34 -8.18 10.74
CA SER A 96 3.02 -8.93 9.52
C SER A 96 1.66 -9.61 9.63
N ILE A 97 1.37 -10.29 10.74
CA ILE A 97 0.09 -11.00 10.93
C ILE A 97 -1.06 -9.99 11.05
N ILE A 98 -0.94 -9.02 11.95
CA ILE A 98 -2.02 -8.09 12.28
C ILE A 98 -2.17 -7.04 11.18
N GLY A 99 -1.07 -6.47 10.71
CA GLY A 99 -1.08 -5.38 9.74
C GLY A 99 -1.21 -5.85 8.30
N THR A 100 -0.47 -6.89 7.89
CA THR A 100 -0.42 -7.30 6.48
C THR A 100 -1.34 -8.48 6.18
N SER A 101 -1.24 -9.61 6.87
CA SER A 101 -1.96 -10.83 6.50
C SER A 101 -3.48 -10.68 6.61
N ILE A 102 -3.97 -10.19 7.75
CA ILE A 102 -5.40 -9.95 7.97
C ILE A 102 -5.90 -8.84 7.04
N GLY A 103 -5.14 -7.75 6.93
CA GLY A 103 -5.49 -6.62 6.06
C GLY A 103 -5.60 -7.02 4.59
N VAL A 104 -4.62 -7.78 4.08
CA VAL A 104 -4.61 -8.28 2.71
C VAL A 104 -5.76 -9.25 2.48
N TYR A 105 -6.09 -10.12 3.44
CA TYR A 105 -7.25 -11.02 3.32
C TYR A 105 -8.55 -10.23 3.14
N PHE A 106 -8.85 -9.30 4.04
CA PHE A 106 -10.05 -8.48 3.93
C PHE A 106 -10.04 -7.61 2.67
N PHE A 107 -8.89 -7.08 2.28
CA PHE A 107 -8.75 -6.30 1.06
C PHE A 107 -9.07 -7.14 -0.19
N THR A 108 -8.52 -8.36 -0.29
CA THR A 108 -8.81 -9.24 -1.44
C THR A 108 -10.25 -9.71 -1.46
N GLU A 109 -10.85 -9.98 -0.29
CA GLU A 109 -12.24 -10.39 -0.21
C GLU A 109 -13.19 -9.25 -0.57
N ALA A 110 -12.90 -8.03 -0.09
CA ALA A 110 -13.63 -6.84 -0.50
C ALA A 110 -13.47 -6.55 -2.00
N ALA A 111 -12.29 -6.76 -2.58
CA ALA A 111 -12.05 -6.63 -4.01
C ALA A 111 -12.85 -7.66 -4.83
N ARG A 112 -12.94 -8.91 -4.35
CA ARG A 112 -13.76 -9.96 -4.98
C ARG A 112 -15.24 -9.61 -4.98
N ILE A 113 -15.77 -9.12 -3.85
CA ILE A 113 -17.20 -8.83 -3.67
C ILE A 113 -17.61 -7.52 -4.36
N ALA A 114 -16.84 -6.44 -4.17
CA ALA A 114 -17.19 -5.10 -4.65
C ALA A 114 -16.57 -4.74 -6.01
N GLY A 115 -15.59 -5.52 -6.48
CA GLY A 115 -14.85 -5.25 -7.70
C GLY A 115 -13.75 -4.19 -7.54
N ALA A 116 -12.85 -4.13 -8.52
CA ALA A 116 -11.69 -3.26 -8.51
C ALA A 116 -12.05 -1.76 -8.47
N SER A 117 -13.11 -1.34 -9.17
CA SER A 117 -13.52 0.07 -9.24
C SER A 117 -13.94 0.61 -7.87
N ILE A 118 -14.85 -0.09 -7.18
CA ILE A 118 -15.32 0.32 -5.85
C ILE A 118 -14.17 0.22 -4.84
N MET A 119 -13.34 -0.83 -4.90
CA MET A 119 -12.19 -0.91 -3.99
C MET A 119 -11.14 0.16 -4.20
N SER A 120 -10.91 0.61 -5.44
CA SER A 120 -9.97 1.70 -5.72
C SER A 120 -10.42 3.02 -5.05
N LEU A 121 -11.73 3.26 -5.06
CA LEU A 121 -12.36 4.38 -4.40
C LEU A 121 -12.27 4.27 -2.88
N ILE A 122 -12.63 3.13 -2.30
CA ILE A 122 -12.52 2.90 -0.85
C ILE A 122 -11.06 3.04 -0.40
N ALA A 123 -10.10 2.52 -1.17
CA ALA A 123 -8.67 2.66 -0.87
C ALA A 123 -8.19 4.12 -0.94
N SER A 124 -8.83 4.98 -1.74
CA SER A 124 -8.51 6.42 -1.72
C SER A 124 -8.92 7.11 -0.41
N ALA A 125 -9.80 6.48 0.39
CA ALA A 125 -10.13 6.89 1.75
C ALA A 125 -9.07 6.50 2.80
N ASN A 126 -7.94 5.87 2.44
CA ASN A 126 -6.86 5.52 3.38
C ASN A 126 -6.47 6.64 4.38
N PRO A 127 -6.40 7.93 3.99
CA PRO A 127 -6.10 9.02 4.91
C PRO A 127 -7.06 9.13 6.11
N LEU A 128 -8.32 8.69 5.94
CA LEU A 128 -9.33 8.66 7.00
C LEU A 128 -8.86 7.83 8.21
N PHE A 129 -8.25 6.68 7.95
CA PHE A 129 -7.78 5.78 9.00
C PHE A 129 -6.33 6.09 9.37
N ALA A 130 -5.48 6.40 8.39
CA ALA A 130 -4.05 6.59 8.62
C ALA A 130 -3.74 7.77 9.54
N LEU A 131 -4.45 8.90 9.40
CA LEU A 131 -4.12 10.12 10.15
C LEU A 131 -4.45 10.04 11.64
N PRO A 132 -5.65 9.59 12.07
CA PRO A 132 -5.94 9.37 13.48
C PRO A 132 -5.01 8.34 14.12
N ILE A 133 -4.72 7.24 13.41
CA ILE A 133 -3.82 6.19 13.90
C ILE A 133 -2.39 6.73 14.04
N SER A 134 -1.89 7.51 13.07
CA SER A 134 -0.57 8.15 13.18
C SER A 134 -0.51 9.15 14.34
N TYR A 135 -1.55 9.96 14.54
CA TYR A 135 -1.63 10.86 15.69
C TYR A 135 -1.57 10.09 17.02
N MET A 136 -2.30 8.98 17.14
CA MET A 136 -2.35 8.19 18.37
C MET A 136 -1.05 7.42 18.64
N LEU A 137 -0.49 6.75 17.63
CA LEU A 137 0.68 5.87 17.77
C LEU A 137 1.99 6.64 17.68
N ASN A 138 2.14 7.52 16.70
CA ASN A 138 3.37 8.27 16.43
C ASN A 138 3.41 9.61 17.17
N LYS A 139 2.30 10.04 17.79
CA LYS A 139 2.18 11.33 18.50
C LYS A 139 2.49 12.54 17.62
N GLU A 140 2.32 12.40 16.31
CA GLU A 140 2.55 13.47 15.33
C GLU A 140 1.40 14.47 15.35
N LYS A 141 1.70 15.77 15.38
CA LYS A 141 0.66 16.82 15.36
C LYS A 141 0.03 16.91 13.96
N ILE A 142 -1.27 16.69 13.88
CA ILE A 142 -2.03 16.89 12.63
C ILE A 142 -2.15 18.40 12.37
N SER A 143 -1.64 18.84 11.21
CA SER A 143 -1.83 20.23 10.77
C SER A 143 -3.29 20.49 10.37
N ILE A 144 -3.77 21.72 10.55
CA ILE A 144 -5.15 22.09 10.15
C ILE A 144 -5.41 21.82 8.66
N LYS A 145 -4.40 22.02 7.81
CA LYS A 145 -4.47 21.71 6.37
C LYS A 145 -4.62 20.21 6.11
N GLY A 146 -3.91 19.38 6.88
CA GLY A 146 -4.04 17.92 6.81
C GLY A 146 -5.44 17.46 7.19
N PHE A 147 -6.00 18.02 8.26
CA PHE A 147 -7.36 17.71 8.70
C PHE A 147 -8.43 18.08 7.65
N ILE A 148 -8.33 19.28 7.05
CA ILE A 148 -9.21 19.68 5.94
C ILE A 148 -9.08 18.73 4.74
N GLY A 149 -7.85 18.31 4.41
CA GLY A 149 -7.62 17.34 3.34
C GLY A 149 -8.31 15.99 3.57
N VAL A 150 -8.35 15.51 4.82
CA VAL A 150 -9.10 14.30 5.18
C VAL A 150 -10.58 14.51 4.95
N ILE A 151 -11.16 15.59 5.47
CA ILE A 151 -12.59 15.88 5.30
C ILE A 151 -12.95 15.91 3.81
N LEU A 152 -12.14 16.57 2.99
CA LEU A 152 -12.37 16.66 1.55
C LEU A 152 -12.27 15.27 0.88
N THR A 153 -11.35 14.42 1.32
CA THR A 153 -11.22 13.04 0.83
C THR A 153 -12.46 12.21 1.19
N ILE A 154 -12.96 12.32 2.42
CA ILE A 154 -14.19 11.65 2.85
C ILE A 154 -15.37 12.07 1.97
N ILE A 155 -15.55 13.38 1.78
CA ILE A 155 -16.65 13.92 0.97
C ILE A 155 -16.56 13.40 -0.47
N GLY A 156 -15.37 13.43 -1.07
CA GLY A 156 -15.16 12.93 -2.43
C GLY A 156 -15.50 11.44 -2.58
N VAL A 157 -15.10 10.62 -1.60
CA VAL A 157 -15.42 9.18 -1.59
C VAL A 157 -16.91 8.95 -1.45
N ILE A 158 -17.58 9.64 -0.52
CA ILE A 158 -19.04 9.53 -0.32
C ILE A 158 -19.81 9.92 -1.60
N LEU A 159 -19.41 11.00 -2.26
CA LEU A 159 -20.06 11.47 -3.49
C LEU A 159 -19.97 10.51 -4.67
N ILE A 160 -18.94 9.66 -4.72
CA ILE A 160 -18.77 8.67 -5.80
C ILE A 160 -19.50 7.37 -5.45
N ILE A 161 -19.66 7.05 -4.16
CA ILE A 161 -20.38 5.85 -3.70
C ILE A 161 -21.90 6.01 -3.85
N ILE A 162 -22.44 7.21 -3.59
CA ILE A 162 -23.87 7.54 -3.73
C ILE A 162 -24.23 7.67 -5.22
#